data_AF-A0A8J9ZK46-F1
#
_entry.id   AF-A0A8J9ZK46-F1
#
_cell.length_a   1.000
_cell.length_b   1.000
_cell.length_c   1.000
_cell.angle_alpha   90.00
_cell.angle_beta   90.00
_cell.angle_gamma   90.00
#
_symmetry.space_group_name_H-M   'P 1'
#
loop_
_entity.id
_entity.type
_entity.pdbx_description
1 polymer ?
#
loop_
_entity_poly.entity_id
_entity_poly.type
_entity_poly.pdbx_seq_one_letter_code
_entity_poly.pdbx_strand_id
1 'polypeptide(L)'
;MTCFVFERGTDYYNYRDELAQSICTAATDRPYFIFAIRRDCSGPSGDGLTCNDMCTSRRAAMISAVGNQGSTSECIDGVHVYMNRPVLSSDDKAGAGQVGLAAYRYFSGGCTWTANHCGPNYCCCRVR
;
A
#
# COMPACT_ATOMS: atom_id res chain seq x y z
N MET A 1 12.16 10.63 13.00
CA MET A 1 10.69 10.67 12.95
C MET A 1 10.35 11.64 11.83
N THR A 2 9.99 11.11 10.67
CA THR A 2 9.73 11.92 9.46
C THR A 2 8.21 11.99 9.29
N CYS A 3 7.64 13.18 9.40
CA CYS A 3 6.24 13.42 9.05
C CYS A 3 6.14 13.60 7.54
N PHE A 4 5.29 12.80 6.90
CA PHE A 4 4.89 13.01 5.51
C PHE A 4 3.61 13.86 5.48
N VAL A 5 3.64 14.95 4.71
CA VAL A 5 2.47 15.79 4.41
C VAL A 5 1.96 15.36 3.03
N PHE A 6 0.68 15.01 2.94
CA PHE A 6 0.03 14.70 1.66
C PHE A 6 -0.55 15.99 1.06
N GLU A 7 0.12 16.59 0.08
CA GLU A 7 -0.40 17.74 -0.65
C GLU A 7 -1.22 17.29 -1.88
N ARG A 8 -2.40 17.90 -2.08
CA ARG A 8 -3.24 17.67 -3.27
C ARG A 8 -2.61 18.31 -4.51
N GLY A 9 -1.76 17.56 -5.21
CA GLY A 9 -1.29 17.90 -6.55
C GLY A 9 -2.29 17.49 -7.63
N THR A 10 -2.50 18.35 -8.63
CA THR A 10 -3.47 18.23 -9.73
C THR A 10 -3.15 17.15 -10.78
N ASP A 11 -2.16 16.30 -10.54
CA ASP A 11 -1.87 15.06 -11.29
C ASP A 11 -2.11 13.82 -10.40
N TYR A 12 -3.38 13.68 -9.99
CA TYR A 12 -4.12 12.49 -9.54
C TYR A 12 -3.41 11.36 -8.75
N TYR A 13 -2.46 11.64 -7.87
CA TYR A 13 -2.08 10.67 -6.85
C TYR A 13 -3.32 10.34 -6.00
N ASN A 14 -3.76 9.09 -6.08
CA ASN A 14 -4.87 8.64 -5.27
C ASN A 14 -4.35 8.58 -3.82
N TYR A 15 -4.93 9.39 -2.92
CA TYR A 15 -4.51 9.43 -1.50
C TYR A 15 -4.41 8.04 -0.85
N ARG A 16 -5.12 7.04 -1.39
CA ARG A 16 -5.05 5.64 -0.95
C ARG A 16 -3.73 4.98 -1.30
N ASP A 17 -3.19 5.25 -2.50
CA ASP A 17 -1.88 4.76 -2.91
C ASP A 17 -0.79 5.38 -2.03
N GLU A 18 -0.91 6.68 -1.74
CA GLU A 18 0.05 7.39 -0.91
C GLU A 18 0.00 6.92 0.56
N LEU A 19 -1.20 6.72 1.11
CA LEU A 19 -1.37 6.14 2.45
C LEU A 19 -0.83 4.71 2.50
N ALA A 20 -1.14 3.87 1.51
CA ALA A 20 -0.64 2.51 1.43
C ALA A 20 0.89 2.50 1.33
N GLN A 21 1.47 3.34 0.47
CA GLN A 21 2.91 3.50 0.31
C GLN A 21 3.57 3.90 1.63
N SER A 22 2.95 4.83 2.37
CA SER A 22 3.45 5.28 3.68
C SER A 22 3.42 4.15 4.71
N ILE A 23 2.33 3.40 4.78
CA ILE A 23 2.19 2.25 5.70
C ILE A 23 3.22 1.16 5.35
N CYS A 24 3.34 0.81 4.07
CA CYS A 24 4.32 -0.18 3.61
C CYS A 24 5.75 0.25 3.93
N THR A 25 6.07 1.53 3.71
CA THR A 25 7.41 2.08 4.02
C THR A 25 7.70 2.01 5.52
N ALA A 26 6.70 2.28 6.36
CA ALA A 26 6.83 2.15 7.81
C ALA A 26 6.87 0.69 8.31
N ALA A 27 6.55 -0.29 7.46
CA ALA A 27 6.50 -1.71 7.82
C ALA A 27 7.88 -2.38 7.83
N THR A 28 8.95 -1.70 7.39
CA THR A 28 10.30 -2.26 7.36
C THR A 28 11.20 -1.69 8.46
N ASP A 29 12.10 -2.53 8.96
CA ASP A 29 13.14 -2.22 9.95
C ASP A 29 14.50 -1.86 9.32
N ARG A 30 14.61 -1.88 7.99
CA ARG A 30 15.88 -1.80 7.24
C ARG A 30 15.73 -0.97 5.97
N PRO A 31 16.84 -0.44 5.43
CA PRO A 31 16.81 0.27 4.15
C PRO A 31 16.52 -0.69 3.00
N TYR A 32 15.30 -0.61 2.47
CA TYR A 32 14.86 -1.33 1.27
C TYR A 32 14.05 -0.39 0.37
N PHE A 33 13.98 -0.72 -0.91
CA PHE A 33 13.01 -0.09 -1.80
C PHE A 33 11.64 -0.72 -1.56
N ILE A 34 10.68 0.09 -1.13
CA ILE A 34 9.34 -0.37 -0.78
C ILE A 34 8.34 0.12 -1.82
N PHE A 35 7.43 -0.77 -2.20
CA PHE A 35 6.35 -0.50 -3.13
C PHE A 35 5.03 -0.98 -2.55
N ALA A 36 4.01 -0.11 -2.58
CA ALA A 36 2.62 -0.50 -2.38
C ALA A 36 1.98 -0.82 -3.73
N ILE A 37 1.64 -2.09 -3.95
CA ILE A 37 0.95 -2.52 -5.17
C ILE A 37 -0.55 -2.62 -4.88
N ARG A 38 -1.35 -1.82 -5.57
CA ARG A 38 -2.80 -1.88 -5.52
C ARG A 38 -3.31 -3.17 -6.17
N ARG A 39 -4.29 -3.79 -5.53
CA ARG A 39 -5.03 -4.94 -6.08
C ARG A 39 -6.26 -4.50 -6.86
N ASP A 40 -6.61 -5.23 -7.91
CA ASP A 40 -7.94 -5.13 -8.49
C ASP A 40 -8.94 -5.85 -7.59
N CYS A 41 -10.03 -5.13 -7.31
CA CYS A 41 -11.15 -5.58 -6.49
C CYS A 41 -12.47 -5.57 -7.27
N SER A 42 -12.42 -5.51 -8.60
CA SER A 42 -13.60 -5.45 -9.48
C SER A 42 -14.50 -6.69 -9.44
N GLY A 43 -14.05 -7.80 -8.83
CA GLY A 43 -14.82 -9.04 -8.69
C GLY A 43 -14.56 -9.80 -7.37
N PRO A 44 -15.30 -10.90 -7.11
CA PRO A 44 -15.25 -11.64 -5.85
C PRO A 44 -13.85 -12.23 -5.53
N SER A 45 -13.05 -12.48 -6.57
CA SER A 45 -11.69 -13.02 -6.41
C SER A 45 -10.58 -11.97 -6.64
N GLY A 46 -10.94 -10.71 -6.91
CA GLY A 46 -9.98 -9.67 -7.31
C GLY A 46 -9.03 -10.13 -8.42
N ASP A 47 -7.73 -9.82 -8.29
CA ASP A 47 -6.66 -10.31 -9.18
C ASP A 47 -6.41 -11.83 -9.15
N GLY A 48 -7.04 -12.57 -8.21
CA GLY A 48 -6.81 -14.00 -7.98
C GLY A 48 -5.43 -14.38 -7.43
N LEU A 49 -4.48 -13.44 -7.35
CA LEU A 49 -3.11 -13.66 -6.90
C LEU A 49 -2.96 -13.52 -5.38
N THR A 50 -1.98 -14.20 -4.78
CA THR A 50 -1.52 -13.81 -3.44
C THR A 50 -0.63 -12.55 -3.54
N CYS A 51 -0.44 -11.83 -2.43
CA CYS A 51 0.51 -10.72 -2.43
C CYS A 51 1.95 -11.18 -2.74
N ASN A 52 2.33 -12.40 -2.34
CA ASN A 52 3.60 -13.01 -2.73
C ASN A 52 3.73 -13.15 -4.25
N ASP A 53 2.70 -13.67 -4.91
CA ASP A 53 2.69 -13.83 -6.37
C ASP A 53 2.70 -12.47 -7.07
N MET A 54 2.02 -11.47 -6.47
CA MET A 54 2.01 -10.13 -7.01
C MET A 54 3.38 -9.44 -6.91
N CYS A 55 4.06 -9.52 -5.76
CA CYS A 55 5.42 -8.99 -5.62
C CYS A 55 6.40 -9.72 -6.56
N THR A 56 6.23 -11.03 -6.76
CA THR A 56 7.07 -11.83 -7.66
C THR A 56 6.84 -11.47 -9.12
N SER A 57 5.59 -11.40 -9.57
CA SER A 57 5.22 -11.09 -10.96
C SER A 57 5.58 -9.66 -11.36
N ARG A 58 5.59 -8.72 -10.40
CA ARG A 58 5.98 -7.32 -10.63
C ARG A 58 7.46 -7.01 -10.34
N ARG A 59 8.26 -8.01 -9.99
CA ARG A 59 9.69 -7.85 -9.67
C ARG A 59 10.47 -7.04 -10.69
N ALA A 60 10.37 -7.38 -11.97
CA ALA A 60 11.12 -6.71 -13.03
C ALA A 60 10.74 -5.22 -13.15
N ALA A 61 9.46 -4.89 -13.02
CA ALA A 61 8.99 -3.52 -13.05
C ALA A 61 9.47 -2.72 -11.82
N MET A 62 9.42 -3.33 -10.63
CA MET A 62 9.93 -2.69 -9.41
C MET A 62 11.44 -2.43 -9.48
N ILE A 63 12.24 -3.41 -9.93
CA ILE A 63 13.70 -3.26 -10.12
C ILE A 63 13.99 -2.15 -11.14
N SER A 64 13.27 -2.12 -12.26
CA SER A 64 13.41 -1.09 -13.29
C SER A 64 13.10 0.31 -12.73
N ALA A 65 12.07 0.44 -11.90
CA ALA A 65 11.66 1.71 -11.30
C ALA A 65 12.71 2.34 -10.37
N VAL A 66 13.62 1.54 -9.79
CA VAL A 66 14.72 2.02 -8.95
C VAL A 66 16.07 1.95 -9.67
N GLY A 67 16.09 2.03 -11.00
CA GLY A 67 17.32 2.08 -11.78
C GLY A 67 18.13 0.78 -11.72
N ASN A 68 17.45 -0.36 -11.64
CA ASN A 68 18.03 -1.70 -11.49
C ASN A 68 18.81 -1.92 -10.19
N GLN A 69 18.47 -1.18 -9.14
CA GLN A 69 19.01 -1.37 -7.80
C GLN A 69 18.23 -2.47 -7.07
N GLY A 70 18.87 -3.63 -6.93
CA GLY A 70 18.28 -4.82 -6.31
C GLY A 70 18.00 -5.94 -7.31
N SER A 71 17.75 -7.14 -6.79
CA SER A 71 17.67 -8.38 -7.57
C SER A 71 16.51 -9.29 -7.16
N THR A 72 16.02 -9.13 -5.93
CA THR A 72 14.99 -9.99 -5.36
C THR A 72 13.82 -9.17 -4.83
N SER A 73 12.63 -9.75 -4.89
CA SER A 73 11.39 -9.14 -4.42
C SER A 73 10.72 -10.05 -3.39
N GLU A 74 10.10 -9.46 -2.38
CA GLU A 74 9.40 -10.19 -1.32
C GLU A 74 8.21 -9.38 -0.82
N CYS A 75 7.13 -10.05 -0.44
CA CYS A 75 6.04 -9.41 0.30
C CYS A 75 6.37 -9.35 1.79
N ILE A 76 6.15 -8.19 2.40
CA ILE A 76 6.37 -7.98 3.84
C ILE A 76 5.08 -7.75 4.63
N ASP A 77 4.03 -7.28 3.96
CA ASP A 77 2.75 -6.97 4.59
C ASP A 77 1.63 -6.92 3.53
N GLY A 78 0.39 -7.12 3.97
CA GLY A 78 -0.82 -6.80 3.21
C GLY A 78 -1.62 -5.76 3.95
N VAL A 79 -2.13 -4.74 3.26
CA VAL A 79 -2.87 -3.64 3.87
C VAL A 79 -4.26 -3.53 3.23
N HIS A 80 -5.26 -3.26 4.04
CA HIS A 80 -6.57 -2.83 3.59
C HIS A 80 -6.80 -1.36 3.92
N VAL A 81 -6.84 -0.50 2.90
CA VAL A 81 -7.20 0.91 3.02
C VAL A 81 -8.69 1.08 2.76
N TYR A 82 -9.43 1.63 3.73
CA TYR A 82 -10.88 1.75 3.65
C TYR A 82 -11.31 2.94 2.77
N MET A 83 -12.20 2.68 1.82
CA MET A 83 -12.53 3.60 0.72
C MET A 83 -13.62 4.64 1.02
N ASN A 84 -14.39 4.48 2.11
CA ASN A 84 -15.57 5.30 2.45
C ASN A 84 -15.48 5.92 3.85
N ARG A 85 -14.33 6.49 4.21
CA ARG A 85 -14.18 7.22 5.48
C ARG A 85 -14.29 8.73 5.25
N PRO A 86 -14.83 9.50 6.22
CA PRO A 86 -14.86 10.95 6.11
C PRO A 86 -13.46 11.47 5.85
N VAL A 87 -13.32 12.26 4.79
CA VAL A 87 -12.11 13.05 4.58
C VAL A 87 -12.21 14.20 5.58
N LEU A 88 -11.25 14.27 6.51
CA LEU A 88 -11.19 15.38 7.45
C LEU A 88 -11.10 16.69 6.67
N SER A 89 -11.72 17.74 7.21
CA SER A 89 -11.63 19.08 6.63
C SER A 89 -10.16 19.45 6.42
N SER A 90 -9.88 20.17 5.33
CA SER A 90 -8.56 20.77 5.12
C SER A 90 -8.24 21.90 6.11
N ASP A 91 -9.24 22.34 6.88
CA ASP A 91 -9.03 23.16 8.07
C ASP A 91 -8.78 22.25 9.28
N ASP A 92 -7.54 22.29 9.78
CA ASP A 92 -7.06 21.51 10.93
C ASP A 92 -7.94 21.66 12.18
N LYS A 93 -8.59 22.82 12.36
CA LYS A 93 -9.47 23.06 13.51
C LYS A 93 -10.84 22.43 13.33
N ALA A 94 -11.35 22.40 12.11
CA ALA A 94 -12.65 21.80 11.80
C ALA A 94 -12.60 20.27 11.77
N GLY A 95 -11.43 19.68 11.47
CA GLY A 95 -11.17 18.25 11.53
C GLY A 95 -10.75 17.72 12.90
N ALA A 96 -10.51 18.59 13.88
CA ALA A 96 -10.01 18.20 15.20
C ALA A 96 -11.01 17.28 15.93
N GLY A 97 -10.52 16.15 16.44
CA GLY A 97 -11.32 15.17 17.18
C GLY A 97 -12.21 14.27 16.33
N GLN A 98 -12.20 14.42 15.00
CA GLN A 98 -12.94 13.56 14.09
C GLN A 98 -12.13 12.32 13.69
N VAL A 99 -12.82 11.22 13.41
CA VAL A 99 -12.20 9.97 12.93
C VAL A 99 -11.84 10.14 11.46
N GLY A 100 -10.55 10.10 11.15
CA GLY A 100 -10.03 10.21 9.79
C GLY A 100 -9.94 8.89 9.03
N LEU A 101 -8.90 8.78 8.20
CA LEU A 101 -8.62 7.60 7.39
C LEU A 101 -8.33 6.38 8.27
N ALA A 102 -8.77 5.21 7.80
CA ALA A 102 -8.53 3.94 8.46
C ALA A 102 -7.80 2.99 7.50
N ALA A 103 -6.86 2.24 8.06
CA ALA A 103 -6.21 1.13 7.38
C ALA A 103 -6.02 -0.04 8.35
N TYR A 104 -6.14 -1.26 7.84
CA TYR A 104 -5.89 -2.49 8.59
C TYR A 104 -4.66 -3.20 8.02
N ARG A 105 -3.74 -3.63 8.88
CA ARG A 105 -2.52 -4.36 8.49
C ARG A 105 -2.71 -5.84 8.79
N TYR A 106 -2.42 -6.67 7.80
CA TYR A 106 -2.48 -8.14 7.89
C TYR A 106 -1.13 -8.75 8.27
N PHE A 107 -0.06 -7.95 8.27
CA PHE A 107 1.32 -8.39 8.46
C PHE A 107 1.69 -9.50 7.47
N SER A 108 2.58 -10.40 7.87
CA SER A 108 3.00 -11.54 7.04
C SER A 108 1.83 -12.44 6.61
N GLY A 109 0.74 -12.49 7.38
CA GLY A 109 -0.48 -13.22 7.03
C GLY A 109 -1.19 -12.67 5.78
N GLY A 110 -1.00 -11.38 5.48
CA GLY A 110 -1.51 -10.77 4.25
C GLY A 110 -0.77 -11.23 2.99
N CYS A 111 0.48 -11.71 3.13
CA CYS A 111 1.31 -12.06 1.99
C CYS A 111 0.86 -13.33 1.27
N THR A 112 0.39 -14.31 2.03
CA THR A 112 -0.13 -15.59 1.52
C THR A 112 -1.64 -15.56 1.29
N TRP A 113 -2.28 -14.42 1.52
CA TRP A 113 -3.73 -14.31 1.44
C TRP A 113 -4.20 -14.32 -0.01
N THR A 114 -5.03 -15.30 -0.35
CA THR A 114 -5.70 -15.39 -1.65
C THR A 114 -6.99 -14.59 -1.61
N ALA A 115 -7.20 -13.74 -2.61
CA ALA A 115 -8.40 -12.94 -2.69
C ALA A 115 -9.67 -13.76 -2.85
N ASN A 116 -10.46 -13.81 -1.78
CA ASN A 116 -11.87 -14.23 -1.79
C ASN A 116 -12.85 -13.07 -1.46
N HIS A 117 -12.30 -11.87 -1.21
CA HIS A 117 -12.96 -10.57 -1.15
C HIS A 117 -11.90 -9.45 -1.39
N CYS A 118 -12.26 -8.17 -1.30
CA CYS A 118 -11.31 -7.07 -1.53
C CYS A 118 -10.43 -6.73 -0.30
N GLY A 119 -9.77 -7.71 0.34
CA GLY A 119 -8.99 -7.42 1.56
C GLY A 119 -7.94 -8.45 1.96
N PRO A 120 -6.62 -8.15 1.94
CA PRO A 120 -5.97 -6.86 1.63
C PRO A 120 -6.26 -6.31 0.23
N ASN A 121 -6.26 -4.98 0.07
CA ASN A 121 -6.40 -4.29 -1.22
C ASN A 121 -5.10 -3.61 -1.69
N TYR A 122 -4.05 -3.64 -0.86
CA TYR A 122 -2.68 -3.29 -1.21
C TYR A 122 -1.73 -4.37 -0.69
N CYS A 123 -0.67 -4.64 -1.44
CA CYS A 123 0.43 -5.50 -1.02
C CYS A 123 1.70 -4.67 -0.86
N CYS A 124 2.38 -4.84 0.26
CA CYS A 124 3.65 -4.21 0.55
C CYS A 124 4.78 -5.11 0.07
N CYS A 125 5.42 -4.69 -1.02
CA CYS A 125 6.56 -5.39 -1.60
C CYS A 125 7.85 -4.65 -1.27
N ARG A 126 8.91 -5.40 -0.98
CA ARG A 126 10.27 -4.88 -0.91
C ARG A 126 11.13 -5.42 -2.03
N VAL A 127 12.07 -4.60 -2.49
CA VAL A 127 13.17 -5.02 -3.38
C VAL A 127 14.50 -4.86 -2.65
N ARG A 128 15.37 -5.87 -2.77
CA ARG A 128 16.75 -5.91 -2.26
C ARG A 128 17.71 -6.49 -3.28
#